data_AF-A0A655Z419-F1
#
_entry.id   AF-A0A655Z419-F1
#
_cell.length_a   1.000
_cell.length_b   1.000
_cell.length_c   1.000
_cell.angle_alpha   90.00
_cell.angle_beta   90.00
_cell.angle_gamma   90.00
#
_symmetry.space_group_name_H-M   'P 1'
#
loop_
_entity.id
_entity.type
_entity.pdbx_description
1 polymer ?
#
loop_
_entity_poly.entity_id
_entity_poly.type
_entity_poly.pdbx_seq_one_letter_code
_entity_poly.pdbx_strand_id
1 'polypeptide(L)'
;MVGWEEAHHGDKVSKDTVIYSWLSEKAALDCAKQGFDVILQPGQFTYLDIVQDYAPEEPGVDWAGVTPLERAYGYEPLADVPANDPLRKRILGIQCALWCELINNSERMEYMLYPRLTALAEGGWTEKSQRDWLDYLARLKGHLPLLDKQKIPYRAPWK
;
A
#
# COMPACT_ATOMS: atom_id res chain seq x y z
N MET A 1 9.54 3.76 19.70
CA MET A 1 8.07 3.65 19.72
C MET A 1 7.56 3.84 18.30
N VAL A 2 6.44 3.25 17.93
CA VAL A 2 5.76 3.53 16.65
C VAL A 2 4.32 3.94 16.92
N GLY A 3 3.73 4.78 16.06
CA GLY A 3 2.35 5.21 16.19
C GLY A 3 1.74 5.65 14.87
N TRP A 4 0.42 5.64 14.79
CA TRP A 4 -0.31 6.27 13.69
C TRP A 4 -0.05 7.78 13.66
N GLU A 5 -0.31 8.42 12.53
CA GLU A 5 -0.04 9.85 12.32
C GLU A 5 -0.56 10.75 13.45
N GLU A 6 -1.72 10.45 14.01
CA GLU A 6 -2.32 11.26 15.07
C GLU A 6 -1.42 11.38 16.31
N ALA A 7 -0.48 10.45 16.52
CA ALA A 7 0.47 10.50 17.61
C ALA A 7 1.41 11.71 17.56
N HIS A 8 1.65 12.30 16.37
CA HIS A 8 2.50 13.48 16.24
C HIS A 8 1.79 14.76 16.73
N HIS A 9 0.46 14.75 16.89
CA HIS A 9 -0.29 15.93 17.30
C HIS A 9 -0.07 16.27 18.78
N GLY A 10 0.00 17.58 19.07
CA GLY A 10 0.03 18.10 20.45
C GLY A 10 1.33 17.85 21.21
N ASP A 11 2.44 17.60 20.50
CA ASP A 11 3.80 17.41 21.03
C ASP A 11 3.87 16.39 22.18
N LYS A 12 3.12 15.29 22.04
CA LYS A 12 3.00 14.25 23.08
C LYS A 12 4.07 13.17 23.02
N VAL A 13 4.78 13.06 21.91
CA VAL A 13 5.75 11.99 21.64
C VAL A 13 7.11 12.55 21.24
N SER A 14 8.20 11.84 21.57
CA SER A 14 9.54 12.24 21.14
C SER A 14 9.74 12.01 19.64
N LYS A 15 10.74 12.68 19.05
CA LYS A 15 11.13 12.53 17.64
C LYS A 15 11.69 11.15 17.29
N ASP A 16 11.99 10.31 18.29
CA ASP A 16 12.35 8.90 18.10
C ASP A 16 11.12 8.00 17.81
N THR A 17 9.92 8.57 17.84
CA THR A 17 8.70 7.87 17.46
C THR A 17 8.63 7.81 15.94
N VAL A 18 8.55 6.59 15.39
CA VAL A 18 8.29 6.41 13.96
C VAL A 18 6.80 6.59 13.71
N ILE A 19 6.47 7.43 12.74
CA ILE A 19 5.09 7.75 12.39
C ILE A 19 4.65 6.93 11.19
N TYR A 20 3.55 6.20 11.31
CA TYR A 20 2.86 5.55 10.21
C TYR A 20 1.80 6.51 9.66
N SER A 21 2.06 7.09 8.49
CA SER A 21 1.12 8.04 7.87
C SER A 21 0.17 7.35 6.92
N TRP A 22 -1.13 7.50 7.19
CA TRP A 22 -2.18 6.79 6.48
C TRP A 22 -3.17 7.71 5.77
N LEU A 23 -3.31 8.97 6.20
CA LEU A 23 -4.27 9.89 5.64
C LEU A 23 -3.84 10.39 4.27
N SER A 24 -2.55 10.72 4.08
CA SER A 24 -2.00 11.14 2.79
C SER A 24 -0.47 11.20 2.82
N GLU A 25 0.16 11.20 1.64
CA GLU A 25 1.60 11.49 1.53
C GLU A 25 1.96 12.90 1.97
N LYS A 26 1.03 13.86 1.85
CA LYS A 26 1.25 15.21 2.36
C LYS A 26 1.43 15.22 3.88
N ALA A 27 0.58 14.47 4.60
CA ALA A 27 0.69 14.31 6.05
C ALA A 27 2.03 13.67 6.44
N ALA A 28 2.46 12.66 5.68
CA ALA A 28 3.77 12.04 5.85
C ALA A 28 4.93 13.04 5.71
N LEU A 29 4.90 13.86 4.65
CA LEU A 29 5.90 14.89 4.42
C LEU A 29 5.91 15.96 5.50
N ASP A 30 4.76 16.32 6.04
CA ASP A 30 4.66 17.30 7.12
C ASP A 30 5.20 16.72 8.45
N CYS A 31 5.03 15.41 8.71
CA CYS A 31 5.69 14.71 9.81
C CYS A 31 7.23 14.69 9.63
N ALA A 32 7.69 14.36 8.42
CA ALA A 32 9.11 14.30 8.09
C ALA A 32 9.80 15.66 8.25
N LYS A 33 9.17 16.76 7.82
CA LYS A 33 9.66 18.14 8.03
C LYS A 33 9.75 18.50 9.51
N GLN A 34 8.90 17.92 10.35
CA GLN A 34 8.94 18.08 11.81
C GLN A 34 10.01 17.19 12.49
N GLY A 35 10.79 16.43 11.70
CA GLY A 35 11.94 15.66 12.18
C GLY A 35 11.64 14.22 12.59
N PHE A 36 10.43 13.71 12.35
CA PHE A 36 10.10 12.31 12.57
C PHE A 36 10.59 11.43 11.42
N ASP A 37 10.92 10.18 11.72
CA ASP A 37 11.03 9.14 10.71
C ASP A 37 9.63 8.56 10.42
N VAL A 38 9.36 8.25 9.16
CA VAL A 38 8.00 7.99 8.67
C VAL A 38 7.94 6.72 7.83
N ILE A 39 6.88 5.94 8.01
CA ILE A 39 6.47 4.85 7.12
C ILE A 39 5.23 5.30 6.34
N LEU A 40 5.28 5.19 5.02
CA LEU A 40 4.17 5.54 4.15
C LEU A 40 3.18 4.39 4.09
N GLN A 41 1.93 4.65 4.49
CA GLN A 41 0.84 3.69 4.40
C GLN A 41 -0.47 4.37 3.96
N PRO A 42 -0.48 5.19 2.88
CA PRO A 42 -1.68 5.93 2.48
C PRO A 42 -2.84 4.99 2.13
N GLY A 43 -3.98 5.18 2.77
CA GLY A 43 -5.15 4.30 2.62
C GLY A 43 -5.69 4.25 1.19
N GLN A 44 -5.49 5.31 0.41
CA GLN A 44 -5.95 5.43 -0.97
C GLN A 44 -5.24 4.49 -1.96
N PHE A 45 -4.17 3.82 -1.52
CA PHE A 45 -3.33 2.95 -2.35
C PHE A 45 -2.94 1.64 -1.65
N THR A 46 -2.72 1.67 -0.35
CA THR A 46 -2.03 0.59 0.38
C THR A 46 -2.92 -0.24 1.30
N TYR A 47 -4.21 0.10 1.40
CA TYR A 47 -5.18 -0.64 2.21
C TYR A 47 -5.83 -1.73 1.37
N LEU A 48 -5.61 -2.97 1.79
CA LEU A 48 -6.03 -4.17 1.07
C LEU A 48 -7.46 -4.61 1.45
N ASP A 49 -8.08 -3.99 2.45
CA ASP A 49 -9.51 -4.11 2.76
C ASP A 49 -10.40 -3.27 1.82
N ILE A 50 -9.79 -2.34 1.08
CA ILE A 50 -10.49 -1.54 0.07
C ILE A 50 -10.91 -2.42 -1.11
N VAL A 51 -12.10 -2.19 -1.65
CA VAL A 51 -12.64 -2.88 -2.84
C VAL A 51 -11.69 -2.80 -4.05
N GLN A 52 -11.69 -3.86 -4.86
CA GLN A 52 -10.77 -4.05 -5.99
C GLN A 52 -11.33 -3.63 -7.34
N ASP A 53 -12.62 -3.35 -7.42
CA ASP A 53 -13.31 -2.86 -8.62
C ASP A 53 -14.58 -2.12 -8.21
N TYR A 54 -15.24 -1.45 -9.15
CA TYR A 54 -16.44 -0.65 -8.95
C TYR A 54 -17.73 -1.47 -8.94
N ALA A 55 -17.65 -2.77 -9.21
CA ALA A 55 -18.80 -3.67 -9.19
C ALA A 55 -19.36 -3.76 -7.75
N PRO A 56 -20.69 -3.61 -7.55
CA PRO A 56 -21.29 -3.63 -6.21
C PRO A 56 -21.18 -4.99 -5.50
N GLU A 57 -20.85 -6.05 -6.24
CA GLU A 57 -20.60 -7.38 -5.70
C GLU A 57 -19.18 -7.56 -5.10
N GLU A 58 -18.27 -6.60 -5.35
CA GLU A 58 -16.90 -6.66 -4.81
C GLU A 58 -16.91 -6.59 -3.28
N PRO A 59 -16.30 -7.56 -2.59
CA PRO A 59 -16.20 -7.51 -1.14
C PRO A 59 -15.15 -6.47 -0.72
N GLY A 60 -15.42 -5.77 0.38
CA GLY A 60 -14.51 -4.79 0.96
C GLY A 60 -15.25 -3.57 1.45
N VAL A 61 -14.49 -2.51 1.72
CA VAL A 61 -14.99 -1.18 2.02
C VAL A 61 -14.43 -0.18 1.01
N ASP A 62 -14.99 1.03 0.94
CA ASP A 62 -14.64 2.02 -0.08
C ASP A 62 -14.42 3.44 0.47
N TRP A 63 -14.29 3.57 1.80
CA TRP A 63 -14.16 4.87 2.47
C TRP A 63 -12.91 5.65 2.02
N ALA A 64 -11.86 4.96 1.56
CA ALA A 64 -10.63 5.55 1.00
C ALA A 64 -10.65 5.62 -0.55
N GLY A 65 -11.77 5.25 -1.19
CA GLY A 65 -11.93 5.11 -2.64
C GLY A 65 -12.00 3.64 -3.07
N VAL A 66 -11.73 3.40 -4.36
CA VAL A 66 -11.61 2.07 -4.95
C VAL A 66 -10.15 1.88 -5.35
N THR A 67 -9.58 0.72 -5.02
CA THR A 67 -8.16 0.40 -5.31
C THR A 67 -8.06 -0.83 -6.19
N PRO A 68 -8.28 -0.68 -7.51
CA PRO A 68 -7.97 -1.70 -8.49
C PRO A 68 -6.49 -2.03 -8.52
N LEU A 69 -6.15 -3.18 -9.10
CA LEU A 69 -4.76 -3.64 -9.22
C LEU A 69 -3.84 -2.60 -9.88
N GLU A 70 -4.31 -1.96 -10.95
CA GLU A 70 -3.56 -0.90 -11.65
C GLU A 70 -3.30 0.31 -10.75
N ARG A 71 -4.26 0.69 -9.90
CA ARG A 71 -4.08 1.79 -8.94
C ARG A 71 -3.07 1.43 -7.85
N ALA A 72 -3.13 0.21 -7.32
CA ALA A 72 -2.14 -0.27 -6.35
C ALA A 72 -0.73 -0.31 -6.97
N TYR A 73 -0.61 -0.80 -8.21
CA TYR A 73 0.65 -0.83 -8.95
C TYR A 73 1.17 0.55 -9.31
N GLY A 74 0.28 1.48 -9.68
CA GLY A 74 0.63 2.84 -10.06
C GLY A 74 1.06 3.72 -8.88
N TYR A 75 0.96 3.24 -7.65
CA TYR A 75 1.44 3.98 -6.48
C TYR A 75 2.96 4.17 -6.56
N GLU A 76 3.38 5.42 -6.71
CA GLU A 76 4.77 5.82 -6.68
C GLU A 76 5.00 6.71 -5.46
N PRO A 77 5.64 6.19 -4.39
CA PRO A 77 5.85 6.96 -3.18
C PRO A 77 6.72 8.18 -3.48
N LEU A 78 6.26 9.35 -3.04
CA LEU A 78 6.96 10.63 -3.16
C LEU A 78 7.20 11.03 -4.63
N ALA A 79 6.28 10.72 -5.54
CA ALA A 79 6.42 11.03 -6.97
C ALA A 79 6.78 12.50 -7.25
N ASP A 80 6.25 13.43 -6.45
CA ASP A 80 6.44 14.88 -6.59
C ASP A 80 7.64 15.43 -5.79
N VAL A 81 8.37 14.58 -5.06
CA VAL A 81 9.54 14.99 -4.27
C VAL A 81 10.82 14.70 -5.07
N PRO A 82 11.72 15.66 -5.28
CA PRO A 82 12.98 15.42 -5.98
C PRO A 82 13.78 14.26 -5.37
N ALA A 83 14.45 13.46 -6.20
CA ALA A 83 15.21 12.29 -5.74
C ALA A 83 16.36 12.66 -4.77
N ASN A 84 16.90 13.87 -4.88
CA ASN A 84 17.97 14.41 -4.05
C ASN A 84 17.46 15.17 -2.80
N ASP A 85 16.15 15.23 -2.58
CA ASP A 85 15.58 15.94 -1.43
C ASP A 85 15.96 15.23 -0.12
N PRO A 86 16.56 15.92 0.87
CA PRO A 86 16.95 15.31 2.13
C PRO A 86 15.77 14.75 2.94
N LEU A 87 14.53 15.20 2.71
CA LEU A 87 13.34 14.63 3.35
C LEU A 87 13.17 13.15 3.04
N ARG A 88 13.62 12.67 1.88
CA ARG A 88 13.58 11.24 1.53
C ARG A 88 14.34 10.36 2.53
N LYS A 89 15.35 10.90 3.23
CA LYS A 89 16.10 10.18 4.28
C LYS A 89 15.27 9.90 5.54
N ARG A 90 14.17 10.63 5.74
CA ARG A 90 13.23 10.41 6.84
C ARG A 90 12.18 9.36 6.53
N ILE A 91 12.10 8.93 5.28
CA ILE A 91 11.12 7.94 4.85
C ILE A 91 11.77 6.56 4.93
N LEU A 92 11.33 5.76 5.91
CA LEU A 92 11.89 4.43 6.17
C LEU A 92 11.44 3.40 5.13
N GLY A 93 10.29 3.62 4.50
CA GLY A 93 9.74 2.74 3.48
C GLY A 93 8.22 2.86 3.35
N ILE A 94 7.64 1.86 2.72
CA ILE A 94 6.19 1.72 2.53
C ILE A 94 5.67 0.51 3.33
N GLN A 95 4.41 0.55 3.70
CA GLN A 95 3.67 -0.59 4.23
C GLN A 95 2.31 -0.70 3.54
N CYS A 96 1.75 -1.91 3.50
CA CYS A 96 0.35 -2.15 3.18
C CYS A 96 -0.34 -2.79 4.39
N ALA A 97 -1.63 -2.51 4.55
CA ALA A 97 -2.42 -3.01 5.68
C ALA A 97 -3.64 -3.78 5.18
N LEU A 98 -4.06 -4.79 5.95
CA LEU A 98 -5.34 -5.45 5.77
C LEU A 98 -6.14 -5.29 7.06
N TRP A 99 -7.07 -4.34 7.08
CA TRP A 99 -8.06 -4.25 8.14
C TRP A 99 -9.10 -5.38 7.97
N CYS A 100 -9.59 -5.94 9.08
CA CYS A 100 -10.27 -7.25 9.07
C CYS A 100 -11.71 -7.20 9.59
N GLU A 101 -12.36 -6.04 9.61
CA GLU A 101 -13.74 -5.85 10.08
C GLU A 101 -14.73 -6.79 9.35
N LEU A 102 -14.53 -6.97 8.04
CA LEU A 102 -15.36 -7.82 7.17
C LEU A 102 -14.63 -9.08 6.68
N ILE A 103 -13.48 -9.41 7.27
CA ILE A 103 -12.59 -10.50 6.85
C ILE A 103 -12.45 -11.49 8.01
N ASN A 104 -13.26 -12.55 8.00
CA ASN A 104 -13.35 -13.51 9.09
C ASN A 104 -12.89 -14.93 8.74
N ASN A 105 -12.35 -15.13 7.54
CA ASN A 105 -11.85 -16.42 7.07
C ASN A 105 -10.66 -16.23 6.10
N SER A 106 -9.85 -17.27 5.96
CA SER A 106 -8.63 -17.24 5.14
C SER A 106 -8.89 -17.04 3.65
N GLU A 107 -10.00 -17.57 3.12
CA GLU A 107 -10.35 -17.39 1.70
C GLU A 107 -10.62 -15.92 1.38
N ARG A 108 -11.42 -15.24 2.21
CA ARG A 108 -11.62 -13.78 2.08
C ARG A 108 -10.33 -13.01 2.28
N MET A 109 -9.49 -13.39 3.24
CA MET A 109 -8.21 -12.74 3.50
C MET A 109 -7.31 -12.79 2.25
N GLU A 110 -7.13 -13.97 1.67
CA GLU A 110 -6.27 -14.15 0.51
C GLU A 110 -6.83 -13.50 -0.76
N TYR A 111 -8.16 -13.47 -0.92
CA TYR A 111 -8.82 -12.71 -2.00
C TYR A 111 -8.54 -11.20 -1.91
N MET A 112 -8.56 -10.63 -0.70
CA MET A 112 -8.32 -9.21 -0.48
C MET A 112 -6.84 -8.84 -0.63
N LEU A 113 -5.93 -9.74 -0.21
CA LEU A 113 -4.48 -9.58 -0.32
C LEU A 113 -3.99 -9.67 -1.76
N TYR A 114 -4.36 -10.74 -2.47
CA TYR A 114 -3.76 -11.08 -3.76
C TYR A 114 -4.68 -10.73 -4.93
N PRO A 115 -4.15 -10.13 -6.02
CA PRO A 115 -2.72 -9.95 -6.30
C PRO A 115 -2.15 -8.56 -5.93
N ARG A 116 -2.92 -7.66 -5.32
CA ARG A 116 -2.43 -6.29 -5.02
C ARG A 116 -1.18 -6.27 -4.14
N LEU A 117 -1.03 -7.26 -3.25
CA LEU A 117 0.18 -7.42 -2.45
C LEU A 117 1.46 -7.55 -3.31
N THR A 118 1.40 -8.17 -4.49
CA THR A 118 2.58 -8.26 -5.36
C THR A 118 2.91 -6.92 -6.01
N ALA A 119 1.90 -6.11 -6.34
CA ALA A 119 2.10 -4.75 -6.83
C ALA A 119 2.72 -3.83 -5.77
N LEU A 120 2.24 -3.93 -4.53
CA LEU A 120 2.78 -3.15 -3.41
C LEU A 120 4.20 -3.62 -3.01
N ALA A 121 4.47 -4.92 -3.07
CA ALA A 121 5.83 -5.45 -2.90
C ALA A 121 6.79 -4.88 -3.95
N GLU A 122 6.36 -4.81 -5.21
CA GLU A 122 7.16 -4.22 -6.29
C GLU A 122 7.40 -2.72 -6.09
N GLY A 123 6.38 -1.97 -5.64
CA GLY A 123 6.53 -0.57 -5.26
C GLY A 123 7.50 -0.32 -4.10
N GLY A 124 7.69 -1.31 -3.23
CA GLY A 124 8.62 -1.25 -2.09
C GLY A 124 10.04 -1.73 -2.39
N TRP A 125 10.27 -2.33 -3.57
CA TRP A 125 11.53 -3.00 -3.90
C TRP A 125 12.16 -2.49 -5.20
N THR A 126 11.38 -2.38 -6.27
CA THR A 126 11.88 -2.12 -7.62
C THR A 126 11.96 -0.63 -7.87
N GLU A 127 13.11 -0.16 -8.38
CA GLU A 127 13.27 1.24 -8.77
C GLU A 127 12.20 1.66 -9.78
N LYS A 128 11.69 2.88 -9.65
CA LYS A 128 10.67 3.45 -10.54
C LYS A 128 11.00 3.31 -12.03
N SER A 129 12.28 3.45 -12.39
CA SER A 129 12.75 3.36 -13.78
C SER A 129 12.58 1.96 -14.40
N GLN A 130 12.40 0.92 -13.58
CA GLN A 130 12.26 -0.47 -13.97
C GLN A 130 10.82 -0.99 -13.81
N ARG A 131 9.88 -0.14 -13.39
CA ARG A 131 8.48 -0.49 -13.22
C ARG A 131 7.68 -0.12 -14.47
N ASP A 132 7.14 -1.14 -15.13
CA ASP A 132 6.21 -1.01 -16.27
C ASP A 132 4.95 -1.86 -16.04
N TRP A 133 3.78 -1.28 -16.29
CA TRP A 133 2.50 -1.93 -15.99
C TRP A 133 2.24 -3.18 -16.85
N LEU A 134 2.58 -3.13 -18.13
CA LEU A 134 2.35 -4.25 -19.04
C LEU A 134 3.34 -5.39 -18.75
N ASP A 135 4.58 -5.06 -18.44
CA ASP A 135 5.59 -6.02 -17.96
C ASP A 135 5.15 -6.68 -16.64
N TYR A 136 4.66 -5.88 -15.68
CA TYR A 136 4.11 -6.41 -14.42
C TYR A 136 2.96 -7.36 -14.67
N LEU A 137 1.99 -7.02 -15.53
CA LEU A 137 0.87 -7.90 -15.85
C LEU A 137 1.34 -9.21 -16.50
N ALA A 138 2.37 -9.17 -17.36
CA ALA A 138 2.95 -10.36 -17.95
C ALA A 138 3.62 -11.27 -16.90
N ARG A 139 4.40 -10.68 -15.98
CA ARG A 139 5.02 -11.41 -14.85
C ARG A 139 3.98 -11.97 -13.88
N LEU A 140 2.95 -11.19 -13.55
CA LEU A 140 1.83 -11.63 -12.72
C LEU A 140 1.13 -12.82 -13.36
N LYS A 141 0.86 -12.78 -14.67
CA LYS A 141 0.24 -13.89 -15.40
C LYS A 141 1.08 -15.18 -15.31
N GLY A 142 2.40 -15.05 -15.39
CA GLY A 142 3.33 -16.16 -15.18
C GLY A 142 3.43 -16.63 -13.72
N HIS A 143 3.12 -15.76 -12.76
CA HIS A 143 3.16 -16.07 -11.32
C HIS A 143 1.88 -16.75 -10.82
N LEU A 144 0.71 -16.47 -11.40
CA LEU A 144 -0.57 -17.06 -10.97
C LEU A 144 -0.57 -18.59 -10.83
N PRO A 145 0.04 -19.39 -11.75
CA PRO A 145 0.12 -20.83 -11.58
C PRO A 145 0.83 -21.29 -10.29
N LEU A 146 1.75 -20.47 -9.74
CA LEU A 146 2.38 -20.74 -8.46
C LEU A 146 1.39 -20.53 -7.30
N LEU A 147 0.62 -19.44 -7.33
CA LEU A 147 -0.45 -19.18 -6.37
C LEU A 147 -1.52 -20.28 -6.43
N ASP A 148 -1.90 -20.73 -7.63
CA ASP A 148 -2.82 -21.85 -7.85
C ASP A 148 -2.29 -23.14 -7.22
N LYS A 149 -1.00 -23.45 -7.42
CA LYS A 149 -0.33 -24.62 -6.83
C LYS A 149 -0.33 -24.57 -5.30
N GLN A 150 -0.22 -23.36 -4.72
CA GLN A 150 -0.32 -23.12 -3.29
C GLN A 150 -1.76 -23.06 -2.79
N LYS A 151 -2.75 -23.13 -3.69
CA LYS A 151 -4.19 -23.03 -3.41
C LYS A 151 -4.61 -21.69 -2.79
N ILE A 152 -3.95 -20.61 -3.21
CA ILE A 152 -4.28 -19.26 -2.77
C ILE A 152 -5.49 -18.75 -3.57
N PRO A 153 -6.66 -18.46 -2.97
CA PRO A 153 -7.84 -17.95 -3.66
C PRO A 153 -7.73 -16.43 -3.90
N TYR A 154 -6.78 -16.03 -4.75
CA TYR A 154 -6.59 -14.63 -5.16
C TYR A 154 -7.75 -14.14 -6.04
N ARG A 155 -7.95 -12.81 -6.11
CA ARG A 155 -8.88 -12.20 -7.08
C ARG A 155 -8.31 -12.33 -8.50
N ALA A 156 -8.99 -13.09 -9.37
CA ALA A 156 -8.52 -13.34 -10.74
C ALA A 156 -8.56 -12.07 -11.61
N PRO A 157 -7.42 -11.58 -12.17
CA PRO A 157 -7.38 -10.32 -12.93
C PRO A 157 -7.99 -10.35 -14.33
N TRP A 158 -8.23 -11.55 -14.89
CA TRP A 158 -8.65 -11.76 -16.28
C TRP A 158 -9.98 -12.51 -16.41
N LYS A 159 -10.86 -12.39 -15.42
CA LYS A 159 -12.22 -12.96 -15.50
C LYS A 159 -13.22 -11.94 -16.00
#